data_AF-A0A542XS58-F1
#
_entry.id   AF-A0A542XS58-F1
#
_cell.length_a   1.000
_cell.length_b   1.000
_cell.length_c   1.000
_cell.angle_alpha   90.00
_cell.angle_beta   90.00
_cell.angle_gamma   90.00
#
_symmetry.space_group_name_H-M   'P 1'
#
loop_
_entity.id
_entity.type
_entity.pdbx_description
1 polymer ?
#
loop_
_entity_poly.entity_id
_entity_poly.type
_entity_poly.pdbx_seq_one_letter_code
_entity_poly.pdbx_strand_id
1 'polypeptide(L)'
;MLTRRPPPVGGAGSAWAISHPWGSGLIYPNYPEPTRAPLDPAYHGTNLARLRRVLARYDPDGTFAADHRRTGSPRPADLLGRGLPDGC
;
A
#
# COMPACT_ATOMS: atom_id res chain seq x y z
N MET A 1 -21.16 38.83 4.71
CA MET A 1 -21.75 37.54 5.13
C MET A 1 -21.32 36.47 4.14
N LEU A 2 -20.33 35.64 4.47
CA LEU A 2 -20.03 34.42 3.71
C LEU A 2 -20.82 33.27 4.34
N THR A 3 -21.73 32.67 3.58
CA THR A 3 -22.39 31.42 3.96
C THR A 3 -21.37 30.29 3.93
N ARG A 4 -21.00 29.78 5.11
CA ARG A 4 -20.27 28.50 5.23
C ARG A 4 -21.17 27.42 4.63
N ARG A 5 -20.75 26.88 3.48
CA ARG A 5 -21.33 25.68 2.90
C ARG A 5 -21.18 24.54 3.94
N PRO A 6 -22.25 23.82 4.32
CA PRO A 6 -22.11 22.68 5.23
C PRO A 6 -21.16 21.64 4.60
N PRO A 7 -20.34 20.93 5.40
CA PRO A 7 -19.52 19.85 4.87
C PRO A 7 -20.43 18.81 4.20
N PRO A 8 -20.02 18.22 3.07
CA PRO A 8 -20.84 17.21 2.40
C PRO A 8 -21.14 16.06 3.36
N VAL A 9 -22.40 15.90 3.73
CA VAL A 9 -22.92 14.75 4.46
C VAL A 9 -22.88 13.55 3.52
N GLY A 10 -21.94 12.63 3.77
CA GLY A 10 -21.85 11.32 3.12
C GLY A 10 -20.51 11.10 2.41
N GLY A 11 -19.45 10.80 3.17
CA GLY A 11 -18.15 10.42 2.60
C GLY A 11 -18.11 8.95 2.15
N ALA A 12 -17.01 8.54 1.51
CA ALA A 12 -16.76 7.14 1.12
C ALA A 12 -16.97 6.15 2.28
N GLY A 13 -16.63 6.54 3.52
CA GLY A 13 -16.87 5.71 4.70
C GLY A 13 -18.36 5.47 5.00
N SER A 14 -19.24 6.45 4.74
CA SER A 14 -20.69 6.32 4.93
C SER A 14 -21.31 5.39 3.88
N ALA A 15 -20.88 5.51 2.62
CA ALA A 15 -21.32 4.61 1.56
C ALA A 15 -20.82 3.18 1.79
N TRP A 16 -19.56 3.02 2.23
CA TRP A 16 -18.99 1.73 2.59
C TRP A 16 -19.76 1.03 3.72
N ALA A 17 -20.09 1.74 4.80
CA ALA A 17 -20.84 1.17 5.91
C ALA A 17 -22.20 0.60 5.48
N ILE A 18 -22.85 1.20 4.48
CA ILE A 18 -24.14 0.75 3.95
C ILE A 18 -23.97 -0.45 3.01
N SER A 19 -22.98 -0.41 2.11
CA SER A 19 -22.84 -1.41 1.04
C SER A 19 -22.05 -2.66 1.45
N HIS A 20 -21.10 -2.55 2.40
CA HIS A 20 -20.22 -3.65 2.76
C HIS A 20 -20.90 -4.96 3.22
N PRO A 21 -22.10 -4.98 3.87
CA PRO A 21 -22.71 -6.25 4.29
C PRO A 21 -23.22 -7.07 3.10
N TRP A 22 -23.41 -6.42 1.95
CA TRP A 22 -23.87 -7.04 0.70
C TRP A 22 -22.70 -7.38 -0.24
N GLY A 23 -21.47 -7.03 0.15
CA GLY A 23 -20.25 -7.33 -0.60
C GLY A 23 -19.55 -8.60 -0.10
N SER A 24 -18.43 -8.95 -0.71
CA SER A 24 -17.60 -10.09 -0.30
C SER A 24 -16.81 -9.85 1.00
N GLY A 25 -16.78 -8.61 1.50
CA GLY A 25 -15.88 -8.19 2.57
C GLY A 25 -14.40 -8.09 2.15
N LEU A 26 -14.09 -8.32 0.87
CA LEU A 26 -12.74 -8.20 0.31
C LEU A 26 -12.51 -6.82 -0.31
N ILE A 27 -11.24 -6.48 -0.51
CA ILE A 27 -10.78 -5.21 -1.07
C ILE A 27 -10.05 -5.50 -2.37
N TYR A 28 -10.29 -4.67 -3.39
CA TYR A 28 -9.59 -4.79 -4.65
C TYR A 28 -8.15 -4.25 -4.53
N PRO A 29 -7.09 -5.05 -4.79
CA PRO A 29 -5.70 -4.65 -4.52
C PRO A 29 -5.23 -3.37 -5.23
N ASN A 30 -5.85 -2.99 -6.35
CA ASN A 30 -5.51 -1.75 -7.07
C ASN A 30 -6.06 -0.48 -6.39
N TYR A 31 -6.87 -0.63 -5.33
CA TYR A 31 -7.28 0.46 -4.42
C TYR A 31 -6.70 0.18 -3.02
N PRO A 32 -5.42 0.51 -2.78
CA PRO A 32 -4.78 0.24 -1.51
C PRO A 32 -5.30 1.17 -0.40
N GLU A 33 -5.73 0.57 0.69
CA GLU A 33 -6.06 1.25 1.94
C GLU A 33 -4.78 1.61 2.72
N PRO A 34 -4.58 2.88 3.14
CA PRO A 34 -3.36 3.36 3.80
C PRO A 34 -2.97 2.64 5.11
N THR A 35 -3.93 1.95 5.73
CA THR A 35 -3.79 1.25 7.02
C THR A 35 -3.57 -0.25 6.87
N ARG A 36 -3.53 -0.79 5.64
CA ARG A 36 -3.39 -2.23 5.38
C ARG A 36 -2.06 -2.57 4.72
N ALA A 37 -1.52 -3.71 5.13
CA ALA A 37 -0.30 -4.26 4.54
C ALA A 37 -0.59 -4.85 3.13
N PRO A 38 0.43 -4.98 2.26
CA PRO A 38 0.24 -5.49 0.89
C PRO A 38 -0.23 -6.94 0.86
N LEU A 39 0.06 -7.73 1.90
CA LEU A 39 -0.35 -9.13 2.05
C LEU A 39 -1.53 -9.33 3.03
N ASP A 40 -2.33 -8.28 3.25
CA ASP A 40 -3.55 -8.38 4.07
C ASP A 40 -4.54 -9.41 3.47
N PRO A 41 -5.09 -10.34 4.27
CA PRO A 41 -6.10 -11.30 3.81
C PRO A 41 -7.32 -10.67 3.13
N ALA A 42 -7.69 -9.43 3.44
CA ALA A 42 -8.80 -8.75 2.77
C ALA A 42 -8.53 -8.49 1.29
N TYR A 43 -7.27 -8.39 0.86
CA TYR A 43 -6.92 -8.25 -0.56
C TYR A 43 -6.90 -9.58 -1.31
N HIS A 44 -6.48 -10.65 -0.62
CA HIS A 44 -6.06 -11.88 -1.30
C HIS A 44 -6.93 -13.09 -0.97
N GLY A 45 -7.72 -13.04 0.10
CA GLY A 45 -8.54 -14.15 0.59
C GLY A 45 -7.75 -15.47 0.64
N THR A 46 -8.33 -16.51 0.04
CA THR A 46 -7.73 -17.84 -0.03
C THR A 46 -6.45 -17.91 -0.87
N ASN A 47 -6.18 -16.92 -1.74
CA ASN A 47 -4.96 -16.88 -2.54
C ASN A 47 -3.71 -16.49 -1.73
N LEU A 48 -3.88 -15.93 -0.52
CA LEU A 48 -2.76 -15.46 0.30
C LEU A 48 -1.72 -16.57 0.56
N ALA A 49 -2.18 -17.80 0.81
CA ALA A 49 -1.28 -18.93 1.04
C ALA A 49 -0.42 -19.25 -0.20
N ARG A 50 -0.99 -19.16 -1.40
CA ARG A 50 -0.25 -19.36 -2.66
C ARG A 50 0.73 -18.22 -2.90
N LEU A 51 0.32 -16.97 -2.69
CA LEU A 51 1.17 -15.80 -2.87
C LEU A 51 2.40 -15.84 -1.96
N ARG A 52 2.24 -16.25 -0.69
CA ARG A 52 3.39 -16.44 0.22
C ARG A 52 4.41 -17.45 -0.30
N ARG A 53 3.94 -18.57 -0.89
CA ARG A 53 4.84 -19.55 -1.51
C ARG A 53 5.57 -18.99 -2.74
N VAL A 54 4.88 -18.20 -3.54
CA VAL A 54 5.47 -17.52 -4.71
C VAL A 54 6.55 -16.53 -4.26
N LEU A 55 6.26 -15.67 -3.28
CA LEU A 55 7.23 -14.72 -2.74
C LEU A 55 8.44 -15.41 -2.12
N ALA A 56 8.24 -16.45 -1.31
CA ALA A 56 9.35 -17.22 -0.74
C ALA A 56 10.26 -17.86 -1.80
N ARG A 57 9.73 -18.16 -3.00
CA ARG A 57 10.50 -18.72 -4.11
C ARG A 57 11.25 -17.68 -4.92
N TYR A 58 10.63 -16.53 -5.16
CA TYR A 58 11.11 -15.55 -6.15
C TYR A 58 11.63 -14.24 -5.54
N ASP A 59 11.30 -13.95 -4.29
CA ASP A 59 11.79 -12.79 -3.53
C ASP A 59 12.09 -13.17 -2.07
N PRO A 60 12.97 -14.16 -1.82
CA PRO A 60 13.27 -14.65 -0.48
C PRO A 60 13.86 -13.57 0.44
N ASP A 61 14.53 -12.57 -0.14
CA ASP A 61 15.19 -11.48 0.58
C ASP A 61 14.30 -10.22 0.69
N GLY A 62 13.09 -10.24 0.13
CA GLY A 62 12.15 -9.11 0.21
C GLY A 62 12.62 -7.87 -0.54
N THR A 63 13.37 -8.02 -1.62
CA THR A 63 13.86 -6.92 -2.48
C THR A 63 12.72 -6.11 -3.06
N PHE A 64 11.59 -6.76 -3.34
CA PHE A 64 10.37 -6.14 -3.87
C PHE A 64 9.31 -5.92 -2.80
N ALA A 65 9.67 -5.97 -1.51
CA ALA A 65 8.82 -5.47 -0.44
C ALA A 65 8.66 -3.96 -0.66
N ALA A 66 7.69 -3.61 -1.50
CA ALA A 66 7.33 -2.26 -1.82
C ALA A 66 6.81 -1.61 -0.54
N ASP A 67 7.69 -0.85 0.10
CA ASP A 67 7.26 0.16 1.03
C ASP A 67 6.42 1.18 0.25
N HIS A 68 5.09 1.09 0.40
CA HIS A 68 4.14 2.05 -0.17
C HIS A 68 4.40 3.49 0.30
N ARG A 69 5.27 3.67 1.29
CA ARG A 69 5.68 4.94 1.89
C ARG A 69 7.13 5.33 1.59
N ARG A 70 7.86 4.66 0.69
CA ARG A 70 9.28 4.98 0.40
C ARG A 70 9.42 6.30 -0.37
N THR A 71 9.15 7.44 0.26
CA THR A 71 9.88 8.66 -0.03
C THR A 71 11.29 8.50 0.50
N GLY A 72 12.26 8.40 -0.40
CA GLY A 72 13.68 8.44 -0.08
C GLY A 72 14.25 7.08 0.27
N SER A 73 15.01 6.52 -0.66
CA SER A 73 16.10 5.64 -0.26
C SER A 73 17.24 5.75 -1.24
N PRO A 74 18.48 5.59 -0.77
CA PRO A 74 19.65 5.82 -1.59
C PRO A 74 19.65 4.86 -2.77
N ARG A 75 20.17 5.31 -3.91
CA ARG A 75 20.32 4.43 -5.07
C ARG A 75 21.42 3.40 -4.73
N PRO A 76 21.45 2.23 -5.40
CA PRO A 76 22.50 1.23 -5.22
C PRO A 76 23.95 1.76 -5.34
N ALA A 77 24.15 2.90 -6.01
CA ALA A 77 25.44 3.58 -6.10
C ALA A 77 25.98 4.07 -4.74
N ASP A 78 25.09 4.42 -3.82
CA ASP A 78 25.44 4.94 -2.48
C ASP A 78 25.89 3.80 -1.53
N LEU A 79 25.55 2.55 -1.86
CA LEU A 79 25.95 1.35 -1.11
C LEU A 79 27.25 0.72 -1.60
N LEU A 80 27.78 1.14 -2.76
CA LEU A 80 28.98 0.58 -3.38
C LEU A 80 30.26 1.40 -3.09
N GLY A 81 30.20 2.41 -2.22
CA GLY A 81 31.39 3.15 -1.77
C GLY A 81 32.18 3.81 -2.91
N ARG A 82 31.53 4.22 -4.01
CA ARG A 82 32.18 5.05 -5.02
C ARG A 82 31.99 6.51 -4.66
N GLY A 83 33.07 7.04 -4.09
CA GLY A 83 33.33 8.42 -3.68
C GLY A 83 32.30 9.47 -4.09
N LEU A 84 31.80 10.18 -3.08
CA LEU A 84 31.49 11.59 -3.18
C LEU A 84 32.63 12.27 -3.98
N PRO A 85 32.37 12.99 -5.09
CA PRO A 85 33.41 13.82 -5.65
C PRO A 85 33.77 14.89 -4.62
N ASP A 86 35.05 14.99 -4.30
CA ASP A 86 35.59 16.12 -3.57
C ASP A 86 35.25 17.41 -4.34
N GLY A 87 34.58 18.36 -3.69
CA GLY A 87 34.65 19.77 -4.09
C GLY A 87 33.31 20.49 -4.28
N CYS A 88 33.16 21.52 -3.41
CA CYS A 88 32.28 22.70 -3.47
C CYS A 88 30.81 22.55 -3.08
#